data_AF-A0A9N8N729-F1
#
_entry.id   AF-A0A9N8N729-F1
#
_cell.length_a   1.000
_cell.length_b   1.000
_cell.length_c   1.000
_cell.angle_alpha   90.00
_cell.angle_beta   90.00
_cell.angle_gamma   90.00
#
_symmetry.space_group_name_H-M   'P 1'
#
loop_
_entity.id
_entity.type
_entity.pdbx_description
1 polymer ?
#
loop_
_entity_poly.entity_id
_entity_poly.type
_entity_poly.pdbx_seq_one_letter_code
_entity_poly.pdbx_strand_id
1 'polypeptide(L)'
;MSKDDDGKKELPKRLEGMVPTAEQIFRALGQQRYSYELDSEFVRAVDNEKYVATASPFKAHRFGPPLEFVKADGSLAFTWVYLARDSLVASWESQVILNNRGAGNGFHITRKATERGVLARIRFKRELVLWNLGEDHSSRLGIQDIVSSSDHEACQWLGLRLREAMLRLPPEARPDGFAYPSRRVRGAPALALGDWATTDLFEQADVTTEAFVGSDIHAYFMGDPMRTEPPDLDAPPAVAG
;
A
#
# COMPACT_ATOMS: atom_id res chain seq x y z
N MET A 1 13.19 -21.21 29.75
CA MET A 1 11.94 -20.42 29.81
C MET A 1 12.32 -19.00 30.18
N SER A 2 12.59 -18.16 29.18
CA SER A 2 12.85 -16.73 29.40
C SER A 2 11.51 -16.02 29.47
N LYS A 3 11.35 -15.22 30.50
CA LYS A 3 10.15 -14.44 30.81
C LYS A 3 9.86 -13.45 29.70
N ASP A 4 8.57 -13.32 29.42
CA ASP A 4 7.89 -12.20 28.75
C ASP A 4 8.67 -10.90 28.87
N ASP A 5 9.38 -10.53 27.80
CA ASP A 5 9.73 -9.15 27.51
C ASP A 5 8.71 -8.62 26.48
N ASP A 6 7.43 -8.79 26.83
CA ASP A 6 6.30 -8.19 26.11
C ASP A 6 6.09 -6.77 26.66
N GLY A 7 7.21 -6.02 26.76
CA GLY A 7 7.19 -4.59 27.02
C GLY A 7 6.25 -3.98 25.99
N LYS A 8 5.12 -3.43 26.45
CA LYS A 8 4.14 -2.78 25.57
C LYS A 8 4.91 -1.83 24.66
N LYS A 9 4.94 -2.15 23.37
CA LYS A 9 5.56 -1.30 22.36
C LYS A 9 4.67 -0.07 22.22
N GLU A 10 5.05 1.00 22.90
CA GLU A 10 4.28 2.24 22.98
C GLU A 10 4.56 3.14 21.78
N LEU A 11 3.59 4.00 21.46
CA LEU A 11 3.76 5.03 20.44
C LEU A 11 4.91 5.96 20.87
N PRO A 12 5.92 6.23 20.03
CA PRO A 12 6.98 7.17 20.35
C PRO A 12 6.40 8.53 20.73
N LYS A 13 6.92 9.14 21.80
CA LYS A 13 6.44 10.44 22.31
C LYS A 13 6.33 11.54 21.24
N ARG A 14 7.24 11.54 20.25
CA ARG A 14 7.22 12.50 19.13
C ARG A 14 6.01 12.38 18.21
N LEU A 15 5.32 11.23 18.22
CA LEU A 15 4.14 10.95 17.42
C LEU A 15 2.84 11.11 18.23
N GLU A 16 2.94 11.38 19.54
CA GLU A 16 1.78 11.69 20.37
C GLU A 16 1.06 12.94 19.84
N GLY A 17 -0.27 12.88 19.78
CA GLY A 17 -1.09 13.95 19.20
C GLY A 17 -1.09 13.98 17.66
N MET A 18 -0.12 13.36 16.99
CA MET A 18 -0.11 13.20 15.53
C MET A 18 -0.85 11.94 15.09
N VAL A 19 -0.54 10.79 15.70
CA VAL A 19 -1.18 9.51 15.36
C VAL A 19 -2.39 9.31 16.27
N PRO A 20 -3.62 9.22 15.72
CA PRO A 20 -4.81 8.99 16.52
C PRO A 20 -4.80 7.59 17.14
N THR A 21 -5.41 7.47 18.31
CA THR A 21 -5.64 6.18 18.95
C THR A 21 -6.62 5.32 18.14
N ALA A 22 -6.55 4.00 18.30
CA ALA A 22 -7.51 3.09 17.69
C ALA A 22 -8.97 3.41 18.09
N GLU A 23 -9.20 3.93 19.30
CA GLU A 23 -10.52 4.39 19.75
C GLU A 23 -11.03 5.60 18.97
N GLN A 24 -10.17 6.59 18.72
CA GLN A 24 -10.53 7.76 17.92
C GLN A 24 -10.83 7.38 16.46
N ILE A 25 -10.01 6.49 15.89
CA ILE A 25 -10.24 5.94 14.54
C ILE A 25 -11.59 5.21 14.50
N PHE A 26 -11.84 4.31 15.46
CA PHE A 26 -13.08 3.56 15.55
C PHE A 26 -14.29 4.49 15.70
N ARG A 27 -14.20 5.53 16.53
CA ARG A 27 -15.28 6.53 16.65
C ARG A 27 -15.55 7.28 15.36
N ALA A 28 -14.51 7.57 14.57
CA ALA A 28 -14.65 8.31 13.32
C ALA A 28 -15.18 7.45 12.16
N LEU A 29 -14.68 6.20 12.05
CA LEU A 29 -14.86 5.35 10.86
C LEU A 29 -15.68 4.09 11.13
N GLY A 30 -15.92 3.71 12.39
CA GLY A 30 -16.49 2.40 12.75
C GLY A 30 -17.94 2.16 12.30
N GLN A 31 -18.65 3.23 11.91
CA GLN A 31 -19.99 3.15 11.31
C GLN A 31 -19.98 3.39 9.80
N GLN A 32 -18.82 3.63 9.21
CA GLN A 32 -18.68 3.90 7.79
C GLN A 32 -18.47 2.61 7.01
N ARG A 33 -19.13 2.55 5.86
CA ARG A 33 -18.97 1.48 4.89
C ARG A 33 -18.79 2.13 3.52
N TYR A 34 -17.58 2.04 2.99
CA TYR A 34 -17.31 2.43 1.62
C TYR A 34 -17.15 1.16 0.80
N SER A 35 -18.07 0.91 -0.13
CA SER A 35 -18.04 -0.31 -0.92
C SER A 35 -17.78 -0.06 -2.39
N TYR A 36 -17.15 -1.05 -3.01
CA TYR A 36 -17.03 -1.15 -4.45
C TYR A 36 -17.90 -2.29 -4.95
N GLU A 37 -18.67 -2.00 -6.01
CA GLU A 37 -19.57 -2.96 -6.65
C GLU A 37 -18.83 -4.20 -7.16
N LEU A 38 -19.58 -5.29 -7.30
CA LEU A 38 -19.13 -6.50 -7.99
C LEU A 38 -18.62 -6.13 -9.40
N ASP A 39 -17.62 -6.85 -9.88
CA ASP A 39 -16.94 -6.61 -11.17
C ASP A 39 -16.08 -5.34 -11.28
N SER A 40 -16.00 -4.54 -10.20
CA SER A 40 -14.96 -3.51 -10.08
C SER A 40 -13.59 -4.11 -10.35
N GLU A 41 -12.88 -3.56 -11.35
CA GLU A 41 -11.50 -3.93 -11.62
C GLU A 41 -10.55 -3.14 -10.71
N PHE A 42 -9.61 -3.86 -10.12
CA PHE A 42 -8.50 -3.32 -9.36
C PHE A 42 -7.19 -3.71 -10.04
N VAL A 43 -6.20 -2.83 -9.93
CA VAL A 43 -4.88 -3.04 -10.51
C VAL A 43 -3.84 -3.10 -9.40
N ARG A 44 -2.93 -4.07 -9.53
CA ARG A 44 -1.74 -4.19 -8.70
C ARG A 44 -0.51 -4.32 -9.58
N ALA A 45 0.48 -3.49 -9.31
CA ALA A 45 1.80 -3.61 -9.92
C ALA A 45 2.77 -4.22 -8.90
N VAL A 46 3.53 -5.24 -9.31
CA VAL A 46 4.53 -5.94 -8.48
C VAL A 46 5.77 -6.28 -9.29
N ASP A 47 6.89 -6.54 -8.62
CA ASP A 47 8.12 -7.02 -9.25
C ASP A 47 8.27 -8.56 -9.20
N ASN A 48 7.22 -9.27 -8.77
CA ASN A 48 7.16 -10.73 -8.76
C ASN A 48 5.70 -11.18 -8.66
N GLU A 49 5.27 -12.03 -9.59
CA GLU A 49 3.89 -12.53 -9.70
C GLU A 49 3.40 -13.23 -8.41
N LYS A 50 4.29 -13.87 -7.64
CA LYS A 50 3.92 -14.52 -6.37
C LYS A 50 3.36 -13.55 -5.31
N TYR A 51 3.60 -12.25 -5.48
CA TYR A 51 3.12 -11.18 -4.60
C TYR A 51 1.87 -10.47 -5.13
N VAL A 52 1.18 -11.02 -6.14
CA VAL A 52 -0.11 -10.47 -6.61
C VAL A 52 -1.16 -10.57 -5.50
N ALA A 53 -1.37 -11.75 -4.93
CA ALA A 53 -2.36 -11.99 -3.88
C ALA A 53 -1.82 -11.79 -2.45
N THR A 54 -0.51 -11.54 -2.30
CA THR A 54 0.16 -11.50 -1.00
C THR A 54 1.06 -10.29 -0.87
N ALA A 55 1.47 -9.97 0.35
CA ALA A 55 2.51 -8.99 0.62
C ALA A 55 3.76 -9.69 1.16
N SER A 56 4.93 -9.03 1.05
CA SER A 56 6.16 -9.58 1.62
C SER A 56 6.01 -9.76 3.13
N PRO A 57 6.27 -10.95 3.69
CA PRO A 57 6.20 -11.16 5.13
C PRO A 57 7.41 -10.61 5.87
N PHE A 58 8.38 -9.98 5.18
CA PHE A 58 9.63 -9.48 5.76
C PHE A 58 9.89 -7.99 5.53
N LYS A 59 9.11 -7.33 4.66
CA LYS A 59 9.34 -5.93 4.30
C LYS A 59 8.10 -5.09 4.58
N ALA A 60 8.15 -4.30 5.65
CA ALA A 60 7.06 -3.38 5.96
C ALA A 60 6.93 -2.32 4.85
N HIS A 61 5.73 -2.17 4.34
CA HIS A 61 5.35 -1.07 3.45
C HIS A 61 4.81 0.10 4.27
N ARG A 62 4.24 1.10 3.59
CA ARG A 62 3.86 2.39 4.16
C ARG A 62 3.04 2.29 5.46
N PHE A 63 2.01 1.47 5.47
CA PHE A 63 1.13 1.25 6.62
C PHE A 63 1.42 -0.08 7.34
N GLY A 64 2.54 -0.73 7.01
CA GLY A 64 2.96 -1.96 7.69
C GLY A 64 3.25 -1.74 9.18
N PRO A 65 3.57 -2.81 9.93
CA PRO A 65 3.94 -2.67 11.33
C PRO A 65 5.14 -1.73 11.50
N PRO A 66 5.18 -0.93 12.58
CA PRO A 66 6.41 -0.25 12.98
C PRO A 66 7.53 -1.27 13.19
N LEU A 67 8.78 -0.86 13.01
CA LEU A 67 9.96 -1.74 13.14
C LEU A 67 10.00 -2.51 14.45
N GLU A 68 9.49 -1.90 15.51
CA GLU A 68 9.45 -2.49 16.84
C GLU A 68 8.56 -3.75 16.88
N PHE A 69 7.57 -3.86 15.99
CA PHE A 69 6.66 -5.00 15.88
C PHE A 69 7.15 -6.08 14.91
N VAL A 70 8.37 -5.96 14.38
CA VAL A 70 9.03 -7.06 13.67
C VAL A 70 9.36 -8.15 14.68
N LYS A 71 9.03 -9.40 14.34
CA LYS A 71 9.26 -10.56 15.20
C LYS A 71 10.76 -10.92 15.23
N ALA A 72 11.15 -11.74 16.20
CA ALA A 72 12.54 -12.18 16.36
C ALA A 72 13.09 -12.91 15.12
N ASP A 73 12.24 -13.57 14.33
CA ASP A 73 12.61 -14.23 13.08
C ASP A 73 12.67 -13.27 11.85
N GLY A 74 12.48 -11.97 12.08
CA GLY A 74 12.45 -10.94 11.04
C GLY A 74 11.12 -10.83 10.30
N SER A 75 10.12 -11.67 10.61
CA SER A 75 8.81 -11.58 9.99
C SER A 75 7.95 -10.44 10.56
N LEU A 76 7.04 -9.94 9.75
CA LEU A 76 6.10 -8.89 10.13
C LEU A 76 4.95 -9.46 10.96
N ALA A 77 4.47 -8.70 11.95
CA ALA A 77 3.30 -9.07 12.75
C ALA A 77 1.99 -9.09 11.94
N PHE A 78 1.92 -8.28 10.89
CA PHE A 78 0.81 -8.23 9.94
C PHE A 78 1.28 -7.65 8.62
N THR A 79 0.47 -7.78 7.57
CA THR A 79 0.75 -7.17 6.27
C THR A 79 -0.46 -6.46 5.68
N TRP A 80 -0.20 -5.58 4.71
CA TRP A 80 -1.22 -4.95 3.87
C TRP A 80 -0.93 -5.24 2.40
N VAL A 81 -1.96 -5.62 1.65
CA VAL A 81 -1.90 -5.78 0.19
C VAL A 81 -2.43 -4.52 -0.48
N TYR A 82 -1.51 -3.76 -1.08
CA TYR A 82 -1.80 -2.51 -1.77
C TYR A 82 -2.37 -2.67 -3.18
N LEU A 83 -3.48 -2.01 -3.48
CA LEU A 83 -4.12 -2.02 -4.80
C LEU A 83 -4.45 -0.58 -5.24
N ALA A 84 -4.82 -0.41 -6.50
CA ALA A 84 -5.42 0.81 -7.00
C ALA A 84 -6.58 0.49 -7.97
N ARG A 85 -7.30 1.52 -8.42
CA ARG A 85 -8.38 1.40 -9.41
C ARG A 85 -7.89 1.41 -10.85
N ASP A 86 -6.67 1.87 -11.08
CA ASP A 86 -6.10 1.99 -12.42
C ASP A 86 -4.58 1.73 -12.40
N SER A 87 -4.04 1.45 -13.59
CA SER A 87 -2.63 1.12 -13.77
C SER A 87 -1.68 2.29 -13.51
N LEU A 88 -2.13 3.54 -13.69
CA LEU A 88 -1.31 4.73 -13.43
C LEU A 88 -0.99 4.83 -11.93
N VAL A 89 -2.02 4.80 -11.09
CA VAL A 89 -1.86 4.84 -9.63
C VAL A 89 -1.13 3.61 -9.13
N ALA A 90 -1.46 2.41 -9.63
CA ALA A 90 -0.78 1.18 -9.25
C ALA A 90 0.73 1.25 -9.53
N SER A 91 1.13 1.77 -10.70
CA SER A 91 2.54 1.87 -11.10
C SER A 91 3.32 2.84 -10.22
N TRP A 92 2.72 3.98 -9.86
CA TRP A 92 3.34 4.94 -8.95
C TRP A 92 3.41 4.42 -7.51
N GLU A 93 2.32 3.87 -6.97
CA GLU A 93 2.26 3.43 -5.58
C GLU A 93 3.10 2.18 -5.30
N SER A 94 3.20 1.27 -6.27
CA SER A 94 4.08 0.09 -6.21
C SER A 94 5.56 0.43 -6.33
N GLN A 95 5.90 1.67 -6.69
CA GLN A 95 7.27 2.11 -6.98
C GLN A 95 7.90 1.40 -8.18
N VAL A 96 7.07 0.91 -9.11
CA VAL A 96 7.51 0.58 -10.46
C VAL A 96 8.03 1.83 -11.17
N ILE A 97 7.38 2.98 -10.90
CA ILE A 97 7.80 4.31 -11.33
C ILE A 97 8.27 5.12 -10.12
N LEU A 98 9.38 5.82 -10.27
CA LEU A 98 9.96 6.67 -9.24
C LEU A 98 10.29 8.06 -9.78
N ASN A 99 10.11 9.07 -8.93
CA ASN A 99 10.59 10.41 -9.24
C ASN A 99 12.11 10.45 -9.07
N ASN A 100 12.79 11.18 -9.96
CA ASN A 100 14.23 11.39 -9.93
C ASN A 100 14.65 12.42 -8.86
N ARG A 101 14.30 12.12 -7.60
CA ARG A 101 14.59 13.00 -6.45
C ARG A 101 16.10 13.23 -6.31
N GLY A 102 16.52 14.48 -6.43
CA GLY A 102 17.91 14.88 -6.27
C GLY A 102 18.75 14.81 -7.55
N ALA A 103 18.23 14.22 -8.63
CA ALA A 103 18.88 14.18 -9.95
C ALA A 103 18.23 15.12 -10.98
N GLY A 104 17.09 15.75 -10.63
CA GLY A 104 16.40 16.72 -11.46
C GLY A 104 14.88 16.63 -11.32
N ASN A 105 14.17 17.17 -12.31
CA ASN A 105 12.73 16.97 -12.48
C ASN A 105 12.48 15.76 -13.40
N GLY A 106 11.33 15.11 -13.20
CA GLY A 106 10.92 13.96 -14.00
C GLY A 106 10.98 12.66 -13.23
N PHE A 107 10.89 11.55 -13.97
CA PHE A 107 10.74 10.22 -13.41
C PHE A 107 11.44 9.16 -14.26
N HIS A 108 11.64 7.99 -13.68
CA HIS A 108 12.16 6.82 -14.38
C HIS A 108 11.33 5.57 -14.07
N ILE A 109 11.44 4.61 -14.98
CA ILE A 109 10.95 3.24 -14.77
C ILE A 109 12.07 2.49 -14.05
N THR A 110 11.76 1.84 -12.92
CA THR A 110 12.76 1.11 -12.15
C THR A 110 13.27 -0.13 -12.90
N ARG A 111 14.51 -0.54 -12.60
CA ARG A 111 15.12 -1.72 -13.20
C ARG A 111 14.32 -2.99 -12.93
N LYS A 112 13.77 -3.11 -11.72
CA LYS A 112 12.93 -4.25 -11.35
C LYS A 112 11.66 -4.34 -12.18
N ALA A 113 11.08 -3.19 -12.52
CA ALA A 113 9.90 -3.16 -13.37
C ALA A 113 10.21 -3.58 -14.80
N THR A 114 11.36 -3.16 -15.34
CA THR A 114 11.77 -3.55 -16.70
C THR A 114 12.17 -5.02 -16.78
N GLU A 115 12.84 -5.57 -15.77
CA GLU A 115 13.30 -6.97 -15.79
C GLU A 115 12.19 -7.98 -15.50
N ARG A 116 11.25 -7.65 -14.59
CA ARG A 116 10.30 -8.62 -14.03
C ARG A 116 9.00 -8.02 -13.49
N GLY A 117 8.71 -6.76 -13.85
CA GLY A 117 7.48 -6.11 -13.44
C GLY A 117 6.25 -6.85 -13.99
N VAL A 118 5.20 -6.93 -13.19
CA VAL A 118 3.92 -7.55 -13.53
C VAL A 118 2.81 -6.58 -13.16
N LEU A 119 1.83 -6.45 -14.06
CA LEU A 119 0.54 -5.83 -13.79
C LEU A 119 -0.50 -6.93 -13.64
N ALA A 120 -1.18 -6.95 -12.49
CA ALA A 120 -2.32 -7.81 -12.24
C ALA A 120 -3.60 -6.98 -12.27
N ARG A 121 -4.57 -7.42 -13.06
CA ARG A 121 -5.96 -6.95 -13.01
C ARG A 121 -6.78 -7.96 -12.23
N ILE A 122 -7.54 -7.47 -11.27
CA ILE A 122 -8.19 -8.27 -10.24
C ILE A 122 -9.65 -7.85 -10.18
N ARG A 123 -10.56 -8.81 -10.33
CA ARG A 123 -11.99 -8.63 -10.03
C ARG A 123 -12.39 -9.57 -8.91
N PHE A 124 -12.89 -9.01 -7.81
CA PHE A 124 -13.39 -9.79 -6.69
C PHE A 124 -14.82 -10.27 -6.96
N LYS A 125 -15.16 -11.47 -6.46
CA LYS A 125 -16.49 -12.08 -6.61
C LYS A 125 -17.50 -11.67 -5.52
N ARG A 126 -17.06 -10.84 -4.58
CA ARG A 126 -17.91 -10.22 -3.58
C ARG A 126 -17.59 -8.73 -3.47
N GLU A 127 -18.53 -8.01 -2.87
CA GLU A 127 -18.34 -6.60 -2.53
C GLU A 127 -17.04 -6.42 -1.72
N LEU A 128 -16.22 -5.46 -2.13
CA LEU A 128 -15.06 -5.02 -1.37
C LEU A 128 -15.49 -3.89 -0.44
N VAL A 129 -15.30 -4.08 0.86
CA VAL A 129 -15.75 -3.12 1.89
C VAL A 129 -14.55 -2.50 2.56
N LEU A 130 -14.41 -1.17 2.49
CA LEU A 130 -13.28 -0.45 3.05
C LEU A 130 -13.74 0.66 4.00
N TRP A 131 -12.86 1.05 4.91
CA TRP A 131 -12.88 2.40 5.45
C TRP A 131 -12.27 3.39 4.46
N ASN A 132 -12.73 4.64 4.45
CA ASN A 132 -12.20 5.67 3.57
C ASN A 132 -11.40 6.69 4.38
N LEU A 133 -10.15 6.95 3.99
CA LEU A 133 -9.33 8.04 4.53
C LEU A 133 -9.31 9.26 3.61
N GLY A 134 -10.01 9.22 2.47
CA GLY A 134 -10.23 10.38 1.62
C GLY A 134 -11.25 11.37 2.19
N GLU A 135 -11.68 12.31 1.35
CA GLU A 135 -12.69 13.32 1.67
C GLU A 135 -12.35 14.11 2.95
N ASP A 136 -13.29 14.23 3.89
CA ASP A 136 -13.07 14.93 5.16
C ASP A 136 -12.51 14.01 6.27
N HIS A 137 -12.41 12.70 6.04
CA HIS A 137 -12.10 11.73 7.10
C HIS A 137 -10.67 11.87 7.62
N SER A 138 -9.69 12.08 6.74
CA SER A 138 -8.31 12.41 7.15
C SER A 138 -8.24 13.72 7.92
N SER A 139 -9.03 14.73 7.55
CA SER A 139 -9.09 16.02 8.24
C SER A 139 -9.71 15.88 9.64
N ARG A 140 -10.81 15.13 9.77
CA ARG A 140 -11.47 14.85 11.06
C ARG A 140 -10.58 14.08 12.03
N LEU A 141 -9.74 13.19 11.50
CA LEU A 141 -8.77 12.44 12.29
C LEU A 141 -7.46 13.20 12.54
N GLY A 142 -7.25 14.37 11.92
CA GLY A 142 -6.00 15.13 12.02
C GLY A 142 -4.79 14.44 11.37
N ILE A 143 -5.02 13.52 10.41
CA ILE A 143 -3.97 12.67 9.81
C ILE A 143 -3.62 13.06 8.37
N GLN A 144 -4.18 14.15 7.84
CA GLN A 144 -3.95 14.58 6.45
C GLN A 144 -2.46 14.67 6.09
N ASP A 145 -1.66 15.22 7.00
CA ASP A 145 -0.22 15.36 6.81
C ASP A 145 0.49 13.99 6.84
N ILE A 146 0.09 13.08 7.74
CA ILE A 146 0.64 11.72 7.80
C ILE A 146 0.35 10.99 6.49
N VAL A 147 -0.90 11.00 6.04
CA VAL A 147 -1.34 10.30 4.81
C VAL A 147 -0.77 10.95 3.54
N SER A 148 -0.31 12.19 3.60
CA SER A 148 0.37 12.88 2.49
C SER A 148 1.90 12.78 2.55
N SER A 149 2.46 12.48 3.73
CA SER A 149 3.90 12.50 3.99
C SER A 149 4.65 11.30 3.40
N SER A 150 5.93 11.52 3.08
CA SER A 150 6.88 10.43 2.79
C SER A 150 7.51 9.82 4.04
N ASP A 151 7.21 10.33 5.24
CA ASP A 151 7.63 9.72 6.50
C ASP A 151 6.90 8.40 6.72
N HIS A 152 7.68 7.31 6.71
CA HIS A 152 7.16 5.96 6.89
C HIS A 152 6.81 5.67 8.34
N GLU A 153 7.44 6.31 9.33
CA GLU A 153 7.24 5.94 10.72
C GLU A 153 5.82 6.29 11.21
N ALA A 154 5.40 7.54 11.01
CA ALA A 154 4.04 7.97 11.36
C ALA A 154 2.97 7.17 10.58
N CYS A 155 3.24 6.84 9.31
CA CYS A 155 2.35 5.99 8.51
C CYS A 155 2.26 4.56 9.06
N GLN A 156 3.37 3.96 9.49
CA GLN A 156 3.39 2.60 10.04
C GLN A 156 2.61 2.53 11.36
N TRP A 157 2.80 3.52 12.23
CA TRP A 157 2.00 3.63 13.45
C TRP A 157 0.52 3.85 13.16
N LEU A 158 0.17 4.71 12.21
CA LEU A 158 -1.20 4.86 11.76
C LEU A 158 -1.78 3.54 11.21
N GLY A 159 -1.00 2.80 10.42
CA GLY A 159 -1.39 1.49 9.89
C GLY A 159 -1.65 0.45 10.97
N LEU A 160 -0.83 0.42 12.02
CA LEU A 160 -1.08 -0.38 13.22
C LEU A 160 -2.38 0.03 13.90
N ARG A 161 -2.62 1.34 14.12
CA ARG A 161 -3.84 1.83 14.78
C ARG A 161 -5.11 1.58 13.97
N LEU A 162 -5.04 1.68 12.64
CA LEU A 162 -6.13 1.31 11.73
C LEU A 162 -6.47 -0.17 11.88
N ARG A 163 -5.45 -1.04 11.85
CA ARG A 163 -5.63 -2.48 12.06
C ARG A 163 -6.28 -2.77 13.43
N GLU A 164 -5.74 -2.20 14.50
CA GLU A 164 -6.30 -2.35 15.85
C GLU A 164 -7.77 -1.92 15.90
N ALA A 165 -8.13 -0.80 15.27
CA ALA A 165 -9.49 -0.31 15.24
C ALA A 165 -10.42 -1.23 14.44
N MET A 166 -9.99 -1.72 13.28
CA MET A 166 -10.78 -2.64 12.44
C MET A 166 -11.00 -3.99 13.13
N LEU A 167 -10.00 -4.51 13.84
CA LEU A 167 -10.10 -5.79 14.54
C LEU A 167 -11.02 -5.76 15.75
N ARG A 168 -11.44 -4.58 16.23
CA ARG A 168 -12.49 -4.44 17.24
C ARG A 168 -13.89 -4.75 16.70
N LEU A 169 -14.09 -4.66 15.38
CA LEU A 169 -15.33 -5.05 14.74
C LEU A 169 -15.41 -6.57 14.65
N PRO A 170 -16.62 -7.14 14.82
CA PRO A 170 -16.83 -8.55 14.59
C PRO A 170 -16.60 -8.88 13.10
N PRO A 171 -16.17 -10.10 12.74
CA PRO A 171 -15.75 -10.45 11.39
C PRO A 171 -16.73 -10.04 10.28
N GLU A 172 -18.03 -10.17 10.51
CA GLU A 172 -19.11 -9.84 9.56
C GLU A 172 -19.28 -8.34 9.29
N ALA A 173 -18.82 -7.48 10.19
CA ALA A 173 -18.86 -6.03 10.06
C ALA A 173 -17.47 -5.42 9.77
N ARG A 174 -16.42 -6.24 9.80
CA ARG A 174 -15.04 -5.79 9.64
C ARG A 174 -14.79 -5.38 8.19
N PRO A 175 -14.23 -4.19 7.93
CA PRO A 175 -13.81 -3.85 6.58
C PRO A 175 -12.63 -4.73 6.12
N ASP A 176 -12.55 -4.97 4.83
CA ASP A 176 -11.45 -5.67 4.16
C ASP A 176 -10.13 -4.88 4.20
N GLY A 177 -10.21 -3.58 4.51
CA GLY A 177 -9.07 -2.69 4.58
C GLY A 177 -9.49 -1.22 4.52
N PHE A 178 -8.65 -0.39 3.91
CA PHE A 178 -8.95 1.04 3.74
C PHE A 178 -8.50 1.60 2.39
N ALA A 179 -9.25 2.60 1.91
CA ALA A 179 -8.85 3.49 0.83
C ALA A 179 -8.14 4.72 1.42
N TYR A 180 -7.10 5.22 0.75
CA TYR A 180 -6.36 6.41 1.15
C TYR A 180 -5.99 7.26 -0.07
N PRO A 181 -5.91 8.59 0.06
CA PRO A 181 -5.47 9.44 -1.04
C PRO A 181 -4.01 9.12 -1.41
N SER A 182 -3.77 8.84 -2.69
CA SER A 182 -2.41 8.65 -3.19
C SER A 182 -1.62 9.94 -3.02
N ARG A 183 -0.45 9.84 -2.39
CA ARG A 183 0.48 10.98 -2.29
C ARG A 183 1.27 11.21 -3.59
N ARG A 184 1.29 10.22 -4.48
CA ARG A 184 2.05 10.25 -5.74
C ARG A 184 1.19 10.71 -6.90
N VAL A 185 -0.09 10.31 -6.92
CA VAL A 185 -1.09 10.71 -7.92
C VAL A 185 -2.22 11.42 -7.19
N ARG A 186 -2.10 12.74 -7.03
CA ARG A 186 -3.08 13.53 -6.26
C ARG A 186 -4.48 13.41 -6.88
N GLY A 187 -5.47 13.26 -6.02
CA GLY A 187 -6.88 13.13 -6.43
C GLY A 187 -7.31 11.68 -6.75
N ALA A 188 -6.39 10.72 -6.77
CA ALA A 188 -6.71 9.32 -7.00
C ALA A 188 -6.55 8.47 -5.72
N PRO A 189 -7.48 7.56 -5.42
CA PRO A 189 -7.38 6.68 -4.26
C PRO A 189 -6.44 5.49 -4.53
N ALA A 190 -5.69 5.11 -3.51
CA ALA A 190 -5.03 3.82 -3.40
C ALA A 190 -5.64 3.02 -2.24
N LEU A 191 -5.50 1.71 -2.26
CA LEU A 191 -6.17 0.80 -1.34
C LEU A 191 -5.14 -0.03 -0.59
N ALA A 192 -5.42 -0.39 0.65
CA ALA A 192 -4.64 -1.33 1.45
C ALA A 192 -5.57 -2.37 2.07
N LEU A 193 -5.45 -3.63 1.65
CA LEU A 193 -6.24 -4.76 2.15
C LEU A 193 -5.54 -5.43 3.32
N GLY A 194 -6.29 -5.71 4.39
CA GLY A 194 -5.79 -6.38 5.57
C GLY A 194 -5.53 -7.86 5.31
N ASP A 195 -4.50 -8.41 5.95
CA ASP A 195 -4.12 -9.82 5.85
C ASP A 195 -5.24 -10.81 6.18
N TRP A 196 -6.21 -10.42 7.01
CA TRP A 196 -7.40 -11.22 7.31
C TRP A 196 -8.36 -11.39 6.13
N ALA A 197 -8.39 -10.42 5.20
CA ALA A 197 -9.34 -10.40 4.09
C ALA A 197 -8.75 -10.95 2.79
N THR A 198 -7.43 -10.90 2.63
CA THR A 198 -6.76 -11.22 1.35
C THR A 198 -6.97 -12.66 0.90
N THR A 199 -6.91 -13.63 1.81
CA THR A 199 -7.07 -15.05 1.43
C THR A 199 -8.45 -15.29 0.81
N ASP A 200 -9.51 -14.85 1.50
CA ASP A 200 -10.90 -14.98 1.05
C ASP A 200 -11.17 -14.18 -0.24
N LEU A 201 -10.70 -12.93 -0.32
CA LEU A 201 -10.89 -12.09 -1.51
C LEU A 201 -10.24 -12.71 -2.76
N PHE A 202 -9.03 -13.25 -2.63
CA PHE A 202 -8.27 -13.78 -3.77
C PHE A 202 -8.59 -15.24 -4.11
N GLU A 203 -9.21 -16.01 -3.21
CA GLU A 203 -9.56 -17.42 -3.47
C GLU A 203 -10.45 -17.59 -4.70
N GLN A 204 -11.37 -16.65 -4.93
CA GLN A 204 -12.32 -16.69 -6.05
C GLN A 204 -12.12 -15.56 -7.06
N ALA A 205 -11.13 -14.70 -6.87
CA ALA A 205 -10.92 -13.56 -7.74
C ALA A 205 -10.57 -13.98 -9.17
N ASP A 206 -11.11 -13.26 -10.17
CA ASP A 206 -10.56 -13.33 -11.51
C ASP A 206 -9.28 -12.49 -11.52
N VAL A 207 -8.14 -13.16 -11.73
CA VAL A 207 -6.83 -12.51 -11.80
C VAL A 207 -6.23 -12.77 -13.16
N THR A 208 -5.95 -11.69 -13.89
CA THR A 208 -5.15 -11.74 -15.13
C THR A 208 -3.86 -10.97 -14.93
N THR A 209 -2.74 -11.57 -15.33
CA THR A 209 -1.43 -10.95 -15.24
C THR A 209 -0.87 -10.68 -16.63
N GLU A 210 -0.18 -9.55 -16.76
CA GLU A 210 0.63 -9.21 -17.93
C GLU A 210 1.99 -8.70 -17.47
N ALA A 211 3.02 -8.87 -18.32
CA ALA A 211 4.31 -8.23 -18.07
C ALA A 211 4.13 -6.70 -18.08
N PHE A 212 4.80 -6.01 -17.16
CA PHE A 212 4.78 -4.54 -17.16
C PHE A 212 5.35 -4.01 -18.46
N VAL A 213 6.51 -4.51 -18.89
CA VAL A 213 7.07 -4.20 -20.21
C VAL A 213 6.17 -4.75 -21.30
N GLY A 214 5.77 -3.87 -22.21
CA GLY A 214 4.86 -4.20 -23.32
C GLY A 214 3.39 -3.87 -23.03
N SER A 215 3.02 -3.57 -21.78
CA SER A 215 1.68 -3.09 -21.44
C SER A 215 1.42 -1.65 -21.92
N ASP A 216 0.14 -1.27 -22.02
CA ASP A 216 -0.28 0.08 -22.41
C ASP A 216 0.27 1.15 -21.45
N ILE A 217 0.28 0.88 -20.14
CA ILE A 217 0.79 1.84 -19.16
C ILE A 217 2.31 2.00 -19.26
N HIS A 218 3.03 0.95 -19.64
CA HIS A 218 4.46 1.06 -19.93
C HIS A 218 4.70 1.91 -21.18
N ALA A 219 3.92 1.70 -22.26
CA ALA A 219 3.99 2.54 -23.46
C ALA A 219 3.69 4.02 -23.14
N TYR A 220 2.68 4.27 -22.30
CA TYR A 220 2.35 5.60 -21.78
C TYR A 220 3.56 6.26 -21.11
N PHE A 221 4.20 5.59 -20.15
CA PHE A 221 5.37 6.16 -19.45
C PHE A 221 6.59 6.31 -20.36
N MET A 222 6.80 5.40 -21.30
CA MET A 222 7.91 5.47 -22.24
C MET A 222 7.80 6.67 -23.19
N GLY A 223 6.58 7.02 -23.58
CA GLY A 223 6.27 8.17 -24.45
C GLY A 223 6.16 9.52 -23.73
N ASP A 224 6.21 9.55 -22.40
CA ASP A 224 6.09 10.78 -21.62
C ASP A 224 7.37 11.64 -21.72
N PRO A 225 7.28 12.92 -22.11
CA PRO A 225 8.43 13.81 -22.26
C PRO A 225 9.14 14.13 -20.93
N MET A 226 8.51 13.86 -19.78
CA MET A 226 9.11 14.03 -18.44
C MET A 226 9.89 12.79 -17.98
N ARG A 227 9.91 11.71 -18.76
CA ARG A 227 10.75 10.55 -18.48
C ARG A 227 12.22 10.95 -18.66
N THR A 228 13.02 10.69 -17.64
CA THR A 228 14.46 10.94 -17.63
C THR A 228 15.23 9.65 -17.40
N GLU A 229 16.54 9.68 -17.60
CA GLU A 229 17.40 8.52 -17.35
C GLU A 229 17.32 8.09 -15.87
N PRO A 230 17.35 6.78 -15.59
CA PRO A 230 17.35 6.28 -14.23
C PRO A 230 18.67 6.63 -13.52
N PRO A 231 18.66 6.78 -12.18
CA PRO A 231 19.89 6.86 -11.38
C PRO A 231 20.64 5.52 -11.42
N ASP A 232 21.92 5.51 -11.06
CA ASP A 232 22.80 4.32 -11.13
C ASP A 232 22.20 3.04 -10.54
N LEU A 233 21.42 3.15 -9.46
CA LEU A 233 20.77 2.01 -8.81
C LEU A 233 19.75 1.29 -9.72
N ASP A 234 19.13 2.04 -10.63
CA ASP A 234 18.16 1.54 -11.60
C ASP A 234 18.70 1.56 -13.04
N ALA A 235 19.94 1.99 -13.24
CA ALA A 235 20.58 1.96 -14.55
C ALA A 235 20.80 0.50 -15.02
N PRO A 236 20.73 0.23 -16.33
CA PRO A 236 21.16 -1.05 -16.89
C PRO A 236 22.62 -1.33 -16.47
N PRO A 237 22.98 -2.58 -16.16
CA PRO A 237 24.37 -2.92 -15.86
C PRO A 237 25.25 -2.52 -17.06
N ALA A 238 26.36 -1.84 -16.79
CA ALA A 238 27.32 -1.48 -17.83
C ALA A 238 27.72 -2.74 -18.59
N VAL A 239 27.54 -2.74 -19.91
CA VAL A 239 27.98 -3.85 -20.76
C VAL A 239 29.50 -3.88 -20.66
N ALA A 240 30.05 -4.91 -20.02
CA ALA A 240 31.49 -5.15 -20.04
C ALA A 240 31.86 -5.46 -21.50
N GLY A 241 32.59 -4.53 -22.11
CA GLY A 241 33.16 -4.69 -23.45
C GLY A 241 34.30 -5.68 -23.49
#